data_AF-A0AAP9URK6-F1
#
_entry.id   AF-A0AAP9URK6-F1
#
_cell.length_a   1.000
_cell.length_b   1.000
_cell.length_c   1.000
_cell.angle_alpha   90.00
_cell.angle_beta   90.00
_cell.angle_gamma   90.00
#
_symmetry.space_group_name_H-M   'P 1'
#
loop_
_entity.id
_entity.type
_entity.pdbx_description
1 polymer ?
#
loop_
_entity_poly.entity_id
_entity_poly.type
_entity_poly.pdbx_seq_one_letter_code
_entity_poly.pdbx_strand_id
1 'polypeptide(L)'
;MRIFGGIISYLCTVVFSVVSAAIVYTLMFLEGFGFSSFGAISLFMFVAYLIFATPIQIFLNRKPKKFHGWYLVTYFIVSLVVCGVLALLTNYGLTAFVSYKLYLFSFLLALIYWFWDSVFRQKK
;
A
#
# COMPACT_ATOMS: atom_id res chain seq x y z
N MET A 1 -17.57 22.47 9.55
CA MET A 1 -17.62 21.49 8.43
C MET A 1 -16.26 21.13 7.78
N ARG A 2 -15.11 21.69 8.20
CA ARG A 2 -13.79 21.37 7.60
C ARG A 2 -13.18 20.02 8.02
N ILE A 3 -13.49 19.54 9.23
CA ILE A 3 -12.92 18.31 9.80
C ILE A 3 -13.50 17.05 9.13
N PHE A 4 -14.80 17.03 8.88
CA PHE A 4 -15.49 15.93 8.17
C PHE A 4 -14.92 15.70 6.76
N GLY A 5 -14.58 16.77 6.02
CA GLY A 5 -13.98 16.63 4.69
C GLY A 5 -12.59 15.98 4.70
N GLY A 6 -11.80 16.18 5.76
CA GLY A 6 -10.50 15.53 5.92
C GLY A 6 -10.63 14.04 6.24
N ILE A 7 -11.58 13.68 7.10
CA ILE A 7 -11.86 12.29 7.49
C ILE A 7 -12.40 11.50 6.29
N ILE A 8 -13.34 12.06 5.54
CA ILE A 8 -13.90 11.42 4.34
C ILE A 8 -12.80 11.19 3.31
N SER A 9 -11.94 12.18 3.08
CA SER A 9 -10.82 12.03 2.13
C SER A 9 -9.84 10.93 2.55
N TYR A 10 -9.55 10.82 3.85
CA TYR A 10 -8.74 9.74 4.40
C TYR A 10 -9.40 8.37 4.20
N LEU A 11 -10.68 8.23 4.53
CA LEU A 11 -11.42 6.98 4.33
C LEU A 11 -11.45 6.57 2.86
N CYS A 12 -11.67 7.51 1.94
CA CYS A 12 -11.56 7.23 0.49
C CYS A 12 -10.16 6.75 0.12
N THR A 13 -9.11 7.41 0.62
CA THR A 13 -7.71 7.00 0.37
C THR A 13 -7.46 5.56 0.80
N VAL A 14 -7.94 5.20 1.99
CA VAL A 14 -7.78 3.85 2.56
C VAL A 14 -8.52 2.83 1.70
N VAL A 15 -9.80 3.04 1.42
CA VAL A 15 -10.64 2.10 0.66
C VAL A 15 -10.06 1.87 -0.73
N PHE A 16 -9.75 2.95 -1.47
CA PHE A 16 -9.19 2.83 -2.80
C PHE A 16 -7.80 2.17 -2.81
N SER A 17 -6.93 2.49 -1.84
CA SER A 17 -5.61 1.88 -1.73
C SER A 17 -5.67 0.39 -1.39
N VAL A 18 -6.55 -0.01 -0.47
CA VAL A 18 -6.70 -1.41 -0.05
C VAL A 18 -7.31 -2.24 -1.16
N VAL A 19 -8.35 -1.74 -1.83
CA VAL A 19 -8.98 -2.45 -2.95
C VAL A 19 -8.00 -2.62 -4.11
N SER A 20 -7.27 -1.57 -4.50
CA SER A 20 -6.28 -1.67 -5.57
C SER A 20 -5.10 -2.58 -5.20
N ALA A 21 -4.60 -2.52 -3.96
CA ALA A 21 -3.56 -3.42 -3.48
C ALA A 21 -4.01 -4.89 -3.46
N ALA A 22 -5.25 -5.15 -3.02
CA ALA A 22 -5.84 -6.49 -3.02
C ALA A 22 -5.97 -7.04 -4.45
N ILE A 23 -6.42 -6.21 -5.40
CA ILE A 23 -6.49 -6.57 -6.82
C ILE A 23 -5.10 -6.94 -7.35
N VAL A 24 -4.08 -6.10 -7.11
CA VAL A 24 -2.71 -6.37 -7.56
C VAL A 24 -2.18 -7.68 -6.97
N TYR A 25 -2.41 -7.93 -5.68
CA TYR A 25 -2.00 -9.17 -5.04
C TYR A 25 -2.69 -10.39 -5.65
N THR A 26 -4.01 -10.31 -5.87
CA THR A 26 -4.73 -11.42 -6.53
C THR A 26 -4.21 -11.69 -7.93
N LEU A 27 -3.95 -10.65 -8.73
CA LEU A 27 -3.44 -10.81 -10.10
C LEU A 27 -2.02 -11.39 -10.15
N MET A 28 -1.17 -11.07 -9.16
CA MET A 28 0.23 -11.52 -9.15
C MET A 28 0.44 -12.90 -8.53
N PHE A 29 -0.39 -13.28 -7.56
CA PHE A 29 -0.16 -14.47 -6.73
C PHE A 29 -1.28 -15.51 -6.78
N LEU A 30 -2.49 -15.16 -7.25
CA LEU A 30 -3.61 -16.09 -7.36
C LEU A 30 -3.92 -16.38 -8.82
N GLU A 31 -3.71 -17.63 -9.25
CA GLU A 31 -4.07 -18.09 -10.60
C GLU A 31 -5.57 -18.42 -10.75
N GLY A 32 -6.38 -18.17 -9.71
CA GLY A 32 -7.83 -18.39 -9.72
C GLY A 32 -8.60 -17.35 -8.90
N PHE A 33 -9.65 -16.77 -9.48
CA PHE A 33 -10.52 -15.78 -8.84
C PHE A 33 -11.48 -16.44 -7.82
N GLY A 34 -10.97 -16.72 -6.62
CA GLY A 34 -11.80 -17.07 -5.47
C GLY A 34 -12.36 -15.82 -4.78
N PHE A 35 -13.66 -15.58 -4.87
CA PHE A 35 -14.33 -14.45 -4.17
C PHE A 35 -14.10 -14.51 -2.63
N SER A 36 -14.00 -15.72 -2.09
CA SER A 36 -13.68 -15.97 -0.68
C SER A 36 -12.26 -15.50 -0.30
N SER A 37 -11.29 -15.71 -1.18
CA SER A 37 -9.90 -15.30 -0.97
C SER A 37 -9.71 -13.78 -1.02
N PHE A 38 -10.51 -13.09 -1.84
CA PHE A 38 -10.45 -11.63 -1.96
C PHE A 38 -10.77 -10.90 -0.65
N GLY A 39 -11.74 -11.40 0.13
CA GLY A 39 -12.09 -10.83 1.43
C GLY A 39 -10.94 -10.92 2.44
N ALA A 40 -10.31 -12.09 2.55
CA ALA A 40 -9.16 -12.29 3.43
C ALA A 40 -7.94 -11.46 3.03
N ILE A 41 -7.66 -11.38 1.71
CA ILE A 41 -6.56 -10.56 1.17
C ILE A 41 -6.82 -9.07 1.43
N SER A 42 -8.05 -8.60 1.27
CA SER A 42 -8.41 -7.21 1.53
C SER A 42 -8.24 -6.84 3.01
N LEU A 43 -8.64 -7.72 3.93
CA LEU A 43 -8.40 -7.53 5.37
C LEU A 43 -6.90 -7.50 5.69
N PHE A 44 -6.13 -8.41 5.11
CA PHE A 44 -4.68 -8.42 5.27
C PHE A 44 -4.03 -7.12 4.77
N MET A 45 -4.43 -6.65 3.58
CA MET A 45 -3.97 -5.37 3.02
C MET A 45 -4.42 -4.16 3.85
N PHE A 46 -5.61 -4.21 4.43
CA PHE A 46 -6.09 -3.17 5.34
C PHE A 46 -5.23 -3.07 6.60
N VAL A 47 -4.88 -4.21 7.23
CA VAL A 47 -3.98 -4.24 8.38
C VAL A 47 -2.59 -3.73 8.00
N ALA A 48 -2.03 -4.19 6.87
CA ALA A 48 -0.74 -3.70 6.39
C ALA A 48 -0.76 -2.19 6.13
N TYR A 49 -1.83 -1.68 5.53
CA TYR A 49 -2.02 -0.24 5.33
C TYR A 49 -2.05 0.52 6.67
N LEU A 50 -2.79 0.03 7.67
CA LEU A 50 -2.89 0.66 8.99
C LEU A 50 -1.62 0.63 9.82
N ILE A 51 -0.70 -0.30 9.56
CA ILE A 51 0.57 -0.38 10.28
C ILE A 51 1.65 0.44 9.57
N PHE A 52 1.67 0.45 8.23
CA PHE A 52 2.77 1.00 7.46
C PHE A 52 2.41 2.26 6.68
N ALA A 53 1.31 2.24 5.92
CA ALA A 53 0.94 3.39 5.08
C ALA A 53 0.46 4.57 5.93
N THR A 54 -0.31 4.34 6.99
CA THR A 54 -0.85 5.39 7.88
C THR A 54 0.21 6.22 8.62
N PRO A 55 1.26 5.67 9.28
CA PRO A 55 2.28 6.51 9.91
C PRO A 55 3.06 7.33 8.88
N ILE A 56 3.39 6.73 7.73
CA ILE A 56 4.05 7.42 6.61
C ILE A 56 3.16 8.58 6.13
N GLN A 57 1.87 8.32 5.94
CA GLN A 57 0.88 9.31 5.56
C GLN A 57 0.76 10.45 6.58
N ILE A 58 0.84 10.17 7.87
CA ILE A 58 0.82 11.22 8.91
C ILE A 58 2.11 12.04 8.85
N PHE A 59 3.26 11.40 8.66
CA PHE A 59 4.56 12.05 8.60
C PHE A 59 4.71 12.95 7.37
N LEU A 60 4.36 12.42 6.19
CA LEU A 60 4.43 13.10 4.90
C LEU A 60 3.48 14.29 4.81
N ASN A 61 2.28 14.16 5.39
CA ASN A 61 1.27 15.21 5.33
C ASN A 61 1.55 16.40 6.28
N ARG A 62 2.66 16.39 7.03
CA ARG A 62 3.14 17.57 7.78
C ARG A 62 3.65 18.70 6.88
N LYS A 63 4.14 18.39 5.67
CA LYS A 63 4.54 19.38 4.66
C LYS A 63 4.05 18.91 3.29
N PRO A 64 2.75 19.05 2.98
CA PRO A 64 2.18 18.44 1.79
C PRO A 64 2.83 18.97 0.51
N LYS A 65 3.55 18.10 -0.21
CA LYS A 65 4.05 18.34 -1.56
C LYS A 65 3.41 17.37 -2.55
N LYS A 66 2.48 17.87 -3.38
CA LYS A 66 1.81 17.08 -4.42
C LYS A 66 2.81 16.34 -5.31
N PHE A 67 2.60 15.02 -5.50
CA PHE A 67 3.34 14.18 -6.45
C PHE A 67 4.87 14.29 -6.34
N HIS A 68 5.39 14.47 -5.14
CA HIS A 68 6.83 14.56 -4.97
C HIS A 68 7.48 13.18 -5.11
N GLY A 69 8.43 13.04 -6.03
CA GLY A 69 9.13 11.76 -6.27
C GLY A 69 9.86 11.22 -5.03
N TRP A 70 10.31 12.09 -4.12
CA TRP A 70 10.87 11.67 -2.84
C TRP A 70 9.89 10.88 -1.98
N TYR A 71 8.59 11.17 -2.08
CA TYR A 71 7.58 10.41 -1.33
C TYR A 71 7.39 9.01 -1.92
N LEU A 72 7.47 8.89 -3.25
CA LEU A 72 7.46 7.59 -3.92
C LEU A 72 8.64 6.73 -3.45
N VAL A 73 9.84 7.30 -3.34
CA VAL A 73 11.02 6.60 -2.83
C VAL A 73 10.81 6.13 -1.39
N THR A 74 10.24 6.97 -0.52
CA THR A 74 9.91 6.58 0.86
C THR A 74 8.89 5.44 0.91
N TYR A 75 7.80 5.54 0.13
CA TYR A 75 6.81 4.47 0.05
C TYR A 75 7.43 3.18 -0.51
N PHE A 76 8.36 3.27 -1.46
CA PHE A 76 9.06 2.13 -2.03
C PHE A 76 9.95 1.42 -1.01
N ILE A 77 10.81 2.18 -0.31
CA ILE A 77 11.70 1.61 0.71
C ILE A 77 10.88 0.91 1.80
N VAL A 78 9.81 1.55 2.30
CA VAL A 78 8.99 0.93 3.34
C VAL A 78 8.25 -0.29 2.81
N SER A 79 7.64 -0.21 1.63
CA SER A 79 6.95 -1.36 1.03
C SER A 79 7.89 -2.54 0.80
N LEU A 80 9.14 -2.28 0.39
CA LEU A 80 10.16 -3.30 0.19
C LEU A 80 10.59 -3.96 1.51
N VAL A 81 10.79 -3.17 2.57
CA VAL A 81 11.07 -3.72 3.92
C VAL A 81 9.91 -4.57 4.41
N VAL A 82 8.68 -4.09 4.27
CA VAL A 82 7.47 -4.82 4.70
C VAL A 82 7.30 -6.12 3.93
N CYS A 83 7.42 -6.08 2.61
CA CYS A 83 7.34 -7.28 1.78
C CYS A 83 8.47 -8.26 2.09
N GLY A 84 9.68 -7.76 2.34
CA GLY A 84 10.83 -8.57 2.76
C GLY A 84 10.60 -9.26 4.11
N VAL A 85 10.10 -8.55 5.11
CA VAL A 85 9.76 -9.12 6.43
C VAL A 85 8.64 -10.15 6.30
N LEU A 86 7.58 -9.84 5.57
CA LEU A 86 6.47 -10.77 5.32
C LEU A 86 6.95 -12.04 4.61
N ALA A 87 7.84 -11.90 3.64
CA ALA A 87 8.43 -13.02 2.91
C ALA A 87 9.33 -13.90 3.79
N LEU A 88 10.06 -13.31 4.75
CA LEU A 88 10.83 -14.05 5.75
C LEU A 88 9.94 -14.78 6.76
N LEU A 89 8.80 -14.17 7.13
CA LEU A 89 7.83 -14.77 8.05
C LEU A 89 7.01 -15.89 7.40
N THR A 90 6.89 -15.91 6.08
CA THR A 90 6.28 -17.01 5.33
C THR A 90 7.35 -18.05 4.96
N ASN A 91 6.92 -19.29 4.69
CA ASN A 91 7.79 -20.41 4.26
C ASN A 91 8.58 -20.16 2.96
N TYR A 92 8.51 -18.97 2.36
CA TYR A 92 9.29 -18.58 1.18
C TYR A 92 10.76 -18.26 1.50
N GLY A 93 11.07 -17.83 2.73
CA GLY A 93 12.46 -17.62 3.19
C GLY A 93 13.28 -16.68 2.30
N LEU A 94 14.59 -16.95 2.16
CA LEU A 94 15.49 -16.14 1.31
C LEU A 94 15.16 -16.24 -0.20
N THR A 95 14.46 -17.29 -0.63
CA THR A 95 14.09 -17.49 -2.04
C THR A 95 13.18 -16.38 -2.56
N ALA A 96 12.42 -15.73 -1.68
CA ALA A 96 11.59 -14.58 -2.03
C ALA A 96 12.40 -13.36 -2.51
N PHE A 97 13.62 -13.15 -2.00
CA PHE A 97 14.49 -12.03 -2.38
C PHE A 97 15.13 -12.23 -3.75
N VAL A 98 15.16 -13.46 -4.25
CA VAL A 98 15.61 -13.78 -5.61
C VAL A 98 14.46 -13.59 -6.61
N SER A 99 13.22 -13.65 -6.14
CA SER A 99 12.04 -13.53 -7.00
C SER A 99 11.77 -12.09 -7.41
N TYR A 100 11.75 -11.84 -8.72
CA TYR A 100 11.36 -10.54 -9.29
C TYR A 100 9.95 -10.10 -8.83
N LYS A 101 9.08 -11.06 -8.48
CA LYS A 101 7.72 -10.81 -8.03
C LYS A 101 7.68 -9.95 -6.75
N LEU A 102 8.64 -10.11 -5.83
CA LEU A 102 8.69 -9.35 -4.58
C LEU A 102 8.99 -7.87 -4.83
N TYR A 103 9.99 -7.57 -5.67
CA TYR A 103 10.36 -6.21 -6.02
C TYR A 103 9.25 -5.52 -6.82
N LEU A 104 8.66 -6.24 -7.78
CA LEU A 104 7.58 -5.72 -8.62
C LEU A 104 6.33 -5.45 -7.79
N PHE A 105 5.97 -6.36 -6.89
CA PHE A 105 4.86 -6.16 -5.96
C PHE A 105 5.09 -4.97 -5.03
N SER A 106 6.29 -4.86 -4.44
CA SER A 106 6.67 -3.73 -3.58
C SER A 106 6.59 -2.38 -4.31
N PHE A 107 7.03 -2.35 -5.57
CA PHE A 107 6.96 -1.15 -6.42
C PHE A 107 5.51 -0.76 -6.75
N LEU A 108 4.67 -1.73 -7.12
CA LEU A 108 3.25 -1.47 -7.39
C LEU A 108 2.52 -0.98 -6.14
N LEU A 109 2.80 -1.56 -4.97
CA LEU A 109 2.22 -1.14 -3.70
C LEU A 109 2.61 0.31 -3.37
N ALA A 110 3.88 0.65 -3.56
CA ALA A 110 4.38 2.00 -3.35
C ALA A 110 3.72 3.00 -4.31
N LEU A 111 3.56 2.64 -5.58
CA LEU A 111 2.85 3.46 -6.56
C LEU A 111 1.39 3.69 -6.17
N ILE A 112 0.68 2.65 -5.75
CA ILE A 112 -0.71 2.73 -5.31
C ILE A 112 -0.84 3.70 -4.14
N TYR A 113 -0.05 3.50 -3.07
CA TYR A 113 -0.14 4.33 -1.87
C TYR A 113 0.25 5.77 -2.15
N TRP A 114 1.31 5.98 -2.92
CA TRP A 114 1.74 7.32 -3.31
C TRP A 114 0.70 8.04 -4.19
N PHE A 115 0.10 7.33 -5.15
CA PHE A 115 -0.91 7.89 -6.05
C PHE A 115 -2.16 8.31 -5.27
N TRP A 116 -2.75 7.43 -4.48
CA TRP A 116 -3.97 7.74 -3.73
C TRP A 116 -3.75 8.78 -2.64
N ASP A 117 -2.60 8.76 -1.95
CA ASP A 117 -2.24 9.79 -0.96
C ASP A 117 -2.10 11.17 -1.64
N SER A 118 -1.51 11.23 -2.84
CA SER A 118 -1.38 12.46 -3.62
C SER A 118 -2.72 12.99 -4.16
N VAL A 119 -3.63 12.10 -4.55
CA VAL A 119 -4.95 12.45 -5.10
C VAL A 119 -5.87 13.02 -4.03
N PHE A 120 -5.95 12.39 -2.87
CA PHE A 120 -6.97 12.69 -1.87
C PHE A 120 -6.48 13.60 -0.73
N ARG A 121 -5.27 13.38 -0.20
CA ARG A 121 -4.80 14.05 1.03
C ARG A 121 -3.94 15.27 0.77
N GLN A 122 -3.15 15.29 -0.28
CA GLN A 122 -2.28 16.42 -0.59
C GLN A 122 -3.07 17.55 -1.25
N LYS A 123 -3.95 18.25 -0.52
CA LYS A 123 -4.56 19.50 -1.01
C LYS A 123 -3.54 20.64 -0.93
N LYS A 124 -3.46 21.43 -2.01
CA LYS A 124 -2.78 22.74 -1.99
C LYS A 124 -3.51 23.66 -1.04
#